data_AF-A0A317LZE8-F1
#
_entry.id   AF-A0A317LZE8-F1
#
_cell.length_a   1.000
_cell.length_b   1.000
_cell.length_c   1.000
_cell.angle_alpha   90.00
_cell.angle_beta   90.00
_cell.angle_gamma   90.00
#
_symmetry.space_group_name_H-M   'P 1'
#
loop_
_entity.id
_entity.type
_entity.pdbx_description
1 polymer ?
#
loop_
_entity_poly.entity_id
_entity_poly.type
_entity_poly.pdbx_seq_one_letter_code
_entity_poly.pdbx_strand_id
1 'polypeptide(L)'
;MTKPPVTSEHRAGGTLSRRERVREATLAEIKEIARRHLVEFGVVGVSLRAIAREMGMTAPGLYRYVPGIDALLVLITAEMYEDLADVVSAADASMPVEDTDGRILVSLRAFRNWAVTHQAEFSVMFGPRTRLDPEADISRALEAGRRFGSTFFTLFDRLVSEERFPLPADEEIPNALRPELRSFAESVGFTSPDISEGAVMVLTACWVRLYGVVCMEVFQHLSFVVRDMEPFFESELQNMAKDLGVRYSPPQKAGGT
;
A
#
# COMPACT_ATOMS: atom_id res chain seq x y z
N MET A 1 3.45 30.84 53.33
CA MET A 1 2.30 30.06 52.85
C MET A 1 2.71 29.41 51.54
N THR A 2 3.12 28.14 51.64
CA THR A 2 3.78 27.36 50.58
C THR A 2 2.75 26.41 50.00
N LYS A 3 2.47 26.48 48.69
CA LYS A 3 1.55 25.55 48.01
C LYS A 3 2.37 24.45 47.29
N PRO A 4 1.92 23.17 47.29
CA PRO A 4 2.73 21.98 46.97
C PRO A 4 2.83 21.66 45.46
N PRO A 5 3.57 20.60 45.06
CA PRO A 5 4.21 20.46 43.75
C PRO A 5 3.38 19.75 42.66
N VAL A 6 3.92 19.84 41.45
CA VAL A 6 3.54 19.12 40.21
C VAL A 6 3.86 17.63 40.31
N THR A 7 2.95 16.75 39.89
CA THR A 7 3.23 15.39 39.40
C THR A 7 2.17 15.04 38.34
N SER A 8 2.50 15.15 37.05
CA SER A 8 2.98 14.03 36.23
C SER A 8 1.96 12.88 36.14
N GLU A 9 0.95 13.02 35.29
CA GLU A 9 0.20 11.87 34.79
C GLU A 9 1.09 11.10 33.80
N HIS A 10 1.71 10.05 34.35
CA HIS A 10 2.35 8.98 33.60
C HIS A 10 1.25 8.22 32.83
N ARG A 11 1.14 8.39 31.50
CA ARG A 11 0.41 7.45 30.65
C ARG A 11 1.21 6.14 30.56
N ALA A 12 0.93 5.22 31.47
CA ALA A 12 1.41 3.85 31.39
C ALA A 12 0.59 3.07 30.35
N GLY A 13 1.26 2.42 29.40
CA GLY A 13 0.66 1.45 28.49
C GLY A 13 0.07 0.28 29.29
N GLY A 14 -1.25 0.15 29.27
CA GLY A 14 -1.95 -0.90 30.01
C GLY A 14 -2.02 -2.20 29.22
N THR A 15 -1.58 -3.31 29.83
CA THR A 15 -1.78 -4.68 29.33
C THR A 15 -3.26 -4.97 29.16
N LEU A 16 -3.67 -5.40 27.96
CA LEU A 16 -5.06 -5.73 27.63
C LEU A 16 -5.68 -6.70 28.64
N SER A 17 -6.92 -6.43 29.04
CA SER A 17 -7.69 -7.34 29.89
C SER A 17 -7.89 -8.69 29.18
N ARG A 18 -8.15 -9.74 29.97
CA ARG A 18 -8.44 -11.07 29.40
C ARG A 18 -9.61 -11.05 28.40
N ARG A 19 -10.62 -10.20 28.64
CA ARG A 19 -11.78 -10.06 27.75
C ARG A 19 -11.41 -9.39 26.44
N GLU A 20 -10.57 -8.34 26.49
CA GLU A 20 -10.07 -7.66 25.28
C GLU A 20 -9.20 -8.59 24.45
N ARG A 21 -8.28 -9.33 25.07
CA ARG A 21 -7.45 -10.32 24.36
C ARG A 21 -8.27 -11.39 23.65
N VAL A 22 -9.30 -11.94 24.31
CA VAL A 22 -10.21 -12.90 23.66
C VAL A 22 -10.93 -12.25 22.50
N ARG A 23 -11.42 -11.01 22.66
CA ARG A 23 -12.11 -10.28 21.60
C ARG A 23 -11.21 -10.02 20.39
N GLU A 24 -9.98 -9.60 20.61
CA GLU A 24 -8.99 -9.37 19.55
C GLU A 24 -8.62 -10.66 18.84
N ALA A 25 -8.38 -11.75 19.58
CA ALA A 25 -8.11 -13.06 18.99
C ALA A 25 -9.28 -13.53 18.11
N THR A 26 -10.52 -13.40 18.57
CA THR A 26 -11.72 -13.73 17.77
C THR A 26 -11.82 -12.84 16.52
N LEU A 27 -11.53 -11.54 16.64
CA LEU A 27 -11.55 -10.65 15.47
C LEU A 27 -10.44 -10.99 14.46
N ALA A 28 -9.25 -11.37 14.93
CA ALA A 28 -8.16 -11.82 14.07
C ALA A 28 -8.56 -13.09 13.29
N GLU A 29 -9.14 -14.08 13.96
CA GLU A 29 -9.63 -15.31 13.31
C GLU A 29 -10.72 -15.00 12.26
N ILE A 30 -11.66 -14.10 12.56
CA ILE A 30 -12.67 -13.64 11.60
C ILE A 30 -12.03 -13.05 10.33
N LYS A 31 -11.01 -12.20 10.49
CA LYS A 31 -10.29 -11.57 9.37
C LYS A 31 -9.49 -12.59 8.57
N GLU A 32 -8.85 -13.54 9.24
CA GLU A 32 -8.11 -14.64 8.60
C GLU A 32 -9.02 -15.49 7.71
N ILE A 33 -10.18 -15.90 8.23
CA ILE A 33 -11.18 -16.65 7.43
C ILE A 33 -11.67 -15.79 6.26
N ALA A 34 -11.96 -14.52 6.49
CA ALA A 34 -12.41 -13.60 5.45
C ALA A 34 -11.38 -13.45 4.32
N ARG A 35 -10.09 -13.34 4.67
CA ARG A 35 -9.00 -13.28 3.69
C ARG A 35 -8.84 -14.60 2.94
N ARG A 36 -8.97 -15.75 3.61
CA ARG A 36 -8.99 -17.06 2.92
C ARG A 36 -10.16 -17.15 1.93
N HIS A 37 -11.36 -16.76 2.33
CA HIS A 37 -12.52 -16.74 1.42
C HIS A 37 -12.30 -15.77 0.26
N LEU A 38 -11.65 -14.63 0.49
CA LEU A 38 -11.29 -13.68 -0.56
C LEU A 38 -10.35 -14.32 -1.58
N VAL A 39 -9.31 -15.02 -1.14
CA VAL A 39 -8.36 -15.69 -2.03
C VAL A 39 -9.01 -16.84 -2.80
N GLU A 40 -9.81 -17.66 -2.13
CA GLU A 40 -10.40 -18.87 -2.73
C GLU A 40 -11.61 -18.57 -3.63
N PHE A 41 -12.43 -17.58 -3.28
CA PHE A 41 -13.73 -17.34 -3.91
C PHE A 41 -13.90 -15.91 -4.45
N GLY A 42 -12.85 -15.09 -4.38
CA GLY A 42 -12.90 -13.67 -4.72
C GLY A 42 -13.72 -12.83 -3.74
N VAL A 43 -13.73 -11.52 -3.96
CA VAL A 43 -14.43 -10.55 -3.08
C VAL A 43 -15.93 -10.86 -2.97
N VAL A 44 -16.52 -11.45 -4.01
CA VAL A 44 -17.95 -11.81 -4.03
C VAL A 44 -18.25 -12.95 -3.05
N GLY A 45 -17.31 -13.87 -2.87
CA GLY A 45 -17.43 -15.04 -2.00
C GLY A 45 -17.30 -14.74 -0.50
N VAL A 46 -16.76 -13.59 -0.12
CA VAL A 46 -16.61 -13.21 1.30
C VAL A 46 -17.99 -12.98 1.93
N SER A 47 -18.39 -13.85 2.86
CA SER A 47 -19.74 -13.85 3.44
C SER A 47 -19.71 -14.01 4.95
N LEU A 48 -20.32 -13.06 5.67
CA LEU A 48 -20.47 -13.14 7.13
C LEU A 48 -21.17 -14.42 7.58
N ARG A 49 -22.11 -14.95 6.79
CA ARG A 49 -22.81 -16.21 7.14
C ARG A 49 -21.88 -17.43 6.97
N ALA A 50 -21.06 -17.43 5.92
CA ALA A 50 -20.08 -18.50 5.71
C ALA A 50 -19.01 -18.47 6.80
N ILE A 51 -18.48 -17.28 7.11
CA ILE A 51 -17.49 -17.07 8.18
C ILE A 51 -18.06 -17.49 9.53
N ALA A 52 -19.29 -17.06 9.89
CA ALA A 52 -19.91 -17.45 11.16
C ALA A 52 -20.03 -18.98 11.29
N ARG A 53 -20.45 -19.67 10.22
CA ARG A 53 -20.55 -21.13 10.21
C ARG A 53 -19.20 -21.80 10.44
N GLU A 54 -18.15 -21.29 9.80
CA GLU A 54 -16.79 -21.82 9.95
C GLU A 54 -16.19 -21.58 11.33
N MET A 55 -16.46 -20.40 11.91
CA MET A 55 -16.13 -20.06 13.31
C MET A 55 -16.91 -20.87 14.35
N GLY A 56 -17.91 -21.68 13.95
CA GLY A 56 -18.85 -22.31 14.88
C GLY A 56 -19.73 -21.30 15.65
N MET A 57 -19.90 -20.10 15.10
CA MET A 57 -20.66 -19.00 15.68
C MET A 57 -22.03 -18.85 15.03
N THR A 58 -22.97 -18.23 15.75
CA THR A 58 -24.22 -17.76 15.14
C THR A 58 -23.97 -16.46 14.37
N ALA A 59 -24.77 -16.18 13.34
CA ALA A 59 -24.66 -14.92 12.60
C ALA A 59 -24.80 -13.67 13.51
N PRO A 60 -25.79 -13.59 14.44
CA PRO A 60 -25.83 -12.50 15.43
C PRO A 60 -24.58 -12.44 16.33
N GLY A 61 -23.93 -13.57 16.57
CA GLY A 61 -22.68 -13.64 17.32
C GLY A 61 -21.53 -12.92 16.61
N LEU A 62 -21.45 -13.07 15.28
CA LEU A 62 -20.43 -12.43 14.44
C LEU A 62 -20.62 -10.91 14.34
N TYR A 63 -21.87 -10.44 14.26
CA TYR A 63 -22.21 -9.01 14.17
C TYR A 63 -21.74 -8.18 15.39
N ARG A 64 -21.42 -8.84 16.52
CA ARG A 64 -20.83 -8.19 17.70
C ARG A 64 -19.37 -7.80 17.51
N TYR A 65 -18.69 -8.40 16.55
CA TYR A 65 -17.28 -8.16 16.24
C TYR A 65 -17.12 -7.25 15.02
N VAL A 66 -17.93 -7.46 13.99
CA VAL A 66 -17.94 -6.66 12.76
C VAL A 66 -19.37 -6.27 12.40
N PRO A 67 -19.68 -4.98 12.16
CA PRO A 67 -21.06 -4.53 11.98
C PRO A 67 -21.66 -4.94 10.62
N GLY A 68 -20.82 -5.32 9.66
CA GLY A 68 -21.24 -5.66 8.30
C GLY A 68 -20.09 -6.19 7.46
N ILE A 69 -20.42 -6.64 6.25
CA ILE A 69 -19.44 -7.13 5.28
C ILE A 69 -18.49 -6.02 4.84
N ASP A 70 -18.98 -4.80 4.63
CA ASP A 70 -18.15 -3.69 4.18
C ASP A 70 -17.13 -3.29 5.24
N ALA A 71 -17.54 -3.21 6.51
CA ALA A 71 -16.62 -2.97 7.62
C ALA A 71 -15.55 -4.07 7.73
N LEU A 72 -15.93 -5.34 7.52
CA LEU A 72 -14.97 -6.44 7.49
C LEU A 72 -14.01 -6.31 6.30
N LEU A 73 -14.50 -5.94 5.10
CA LEU A 73 -13.68 -5.71 3.92
C LEU A 73 -12.69 -4.55 4.14
N VAL A 74 -13.12 -3.45 4.77
CA VAL A 74 -12.22 -2.34 5.14
C VAL A 74 -11.14 -2.80 6.12
N LEU A 75 -11.50 -3.61 7.12
CA LEU A 75 -10.53 -4.14 8.09
C LEU A 75 -9.47 -5.03 7.44
N ILE A 76 -9.88 -5.99 6.60
CA ILE A 76 -8.90 -6.85 5.92
C ILE A 76 -8.12 -6.06 4.86
N THR A 77 -8.72 -5.05 4.23
CA THR A 77 -8.00 -4.17 3.28
C THR A 77 -6.89 -3.39 3.97
N ALA A 78 -7.13 -2.90 5.18
CA ALA A 78 -6.09 -2.26 5.98
C ALA A 78 -4.93 -3.23 6.29
N GLU A 79 -5.23 -4.47 6.70
CA GLU A 79 -4.18 -5.49 6.94
C GLU A 79 -3.40 -5.84 5.68
N MET A 80 -4.06 -5.93 4.53
CA MET A 80 -3.38 -6.19 3.26
C MET A 80 -2.45 -5.03 2.86
N TYR A 81 -2.83 -3.77 3.15
CA TYR A 81 -1.93 -2.63 2.99
C TYR A 81 -0.75 -2.66 3.97
N GLU A 82 -0.97 -3.07 5.22
CA GLU A 82 0.09 -3.24 6.22
C GLU A 82 1.10 -4.32 5.77
N ASP A 83 0.63 -5.49 5.32
CA ASP A 83 1.49 -6.55 4.78
C ASP A 83 2.32 -6.07 3.58
N LEU A 84 1.67 -5.37 2.64
CA LEU A 84 2.35 -4.83 1.46
C LEU A 84 3.40 -3.78 1.86
N ALA A 85 3.07 -2.91 2.81
CA ALA A 85 4.01 -1.92 3.33
C ALA A 85 5.20 -2.59 4.01
N ASP A 86 4.99 -3.66 4.77
CA ASP A 86 6.05 -4.42 5.44
C ASP A 86 6.96 -5.12 4.42
N VAL A 87 6.40 -5.73 3.36
CA VAL A 87 7.18 -6.34 2.26
C VAL A 87 8.06 -5.32 1.55
N VAL A 88 7.50 -4.15 1.20
CA VAL A 88 8.25 -3.08 0.54
C VAL A 88 9.30 -2.48 1.46
N SER A 89 8.96 -2.23 2.73
CA SER A 89 9.90 -1.70 3.73
C SER A 89 11.05 -2.66 4.00
N ALA A 90 10.79 -3.98 4.03
CA ALA A 90 11.83 -4.98 4.19
C ALA A 90 12.78 -5.04 2.98
N ALA A 91 12.24 -4.88 1.76
CA ALA A 91 13.06 -4.80 0.55
C ALA A 91 13.93 -3.53 0.56
N ASP A 92 13.35 -2.37 0.89
CA ASP A 92 14.07 -1.12 1.06
C ASP A 92 15.22 -1.23 2.08
N ALA A 93 14.94 -1.80 3.26
CA ALA A 93 15.90 -1.98 4.33
C ALA A 93 16.98 -3.05 4.04
N SER A 94 16.81 -3.86 3.00
CA SER A 94 17.81 -4.87 2.59
C SER A 94 19.04 -4.27 1.88
N MET A 95 18.92 -3.02 1.43
CA MET A 95 19.98 -2.30 0.72
C MET A 95 20.67 -1.27 1.65
N PRO A 96 21.95 -0.94 1.39
CA PRO A 96 22.64 0.12 2.13
C PRO A 96 21.87 1.44 2.05
N VAL A 97 21.83 2.19 3.15
CA VAL A 97 21.06 3.44 3.25
C VAL A 97 21.45 4.43 2.16
N GLU A 98 22.72 4.42 1.76
CA GLU A 98 23.36 5.29 0.79
C GLU A 98 23.00 4.93 -0.65
N ASP A 99 22.59 3.68 -0.91
CA ASP A 99 22.27 3.15 -2.23
C ASP A 99 20.80 3.40 -2.61
N THR A 100 20.45 4.67 -2.82
CA THR A 100 19.10 5.10 -3.25
C THR A 100 18.65 4.35 -4.51
N ASP A 101 19.56 4.15 -5.46
CA ASP A 101 19.28 3.47 -6.72
C ASP A 101 18.80 2.04 -6.48
N GLY A 102 19.60 1.27 -5.72
CA GLY A 102 19.28 -0.10 -5.36
C GLY A 102 17.96 -0.20 -4.59
N ARG A 103 17.76 0.68 -3.60
CA ARG A 103 16.54 0.76 -2.77
C ARG A 103 15.27 0.97 -3.58
N ILE A 104 15.29 1.87 -4.56
CA ILE A 104 14.17 2.10 -5.47
C ILE A 104 13.84 0.84 -6.27
N LEU A 105 14.86 0.21 -6.87
CA LEU A 105 14.66 -0.96 -7.74
C LEU A 105 14.10 -2.15 -6.95
N VAL A 106 14.67 -2.45 -5.76
CA VAL A 106 14.18 -3.59 -4.95
C VAL A 106 12.79 -3.34 -4.39
N SER A 107 12.46 -2.10 -4.01
CA SER A 107 11.13 -1.74 -3.49
C SER A 107 10.05 -1.90 -4.57
N LEU A 108 10.32 -1.44 -5.79
CA LEU A 108 9.40 -1.56 -6.94
C LEU A 108 9.22 -3.01 -7.37
N ARG A 109 10.29 -3.81 -7.36
CA ARG A 109 10.22 -5.26 -7.62
C ARG A 109 9.46 -6.00 -6.53
N ALA A 110 9.65 -5.64 -5.26
CA ALA A 110 8.92 -6.22 -4.15
C ALA A 110 7.42 -5.94 -4.25
N PHE A 111 7.04 -4.70 -4.60
CA PHE A 111 5.65 -4.34 -4.90
C PHE A 111 5.06 -5.21 -6.01
N ARG A 112 5.73 -5.31 -7.17
CA ARG A 112 5.27 -6.18 -8.27
C ARG A 112 5.14 -7.63 -7.79
N ASN A 113 6.18 -8.18 -7.18
CA ASN A 113 6.20 -9.59 -6.75
C ASN A 113 5.06 -9.89 -5.79
N TRP A 114 4.79 -8.99 -4.84
CA TRP A 114 3.65 -9.12 -3.95
C TRP A 114 2.32 -9.10 -4.74
N ALA A 115 2.15 -8.14 -5.65
CA ALA A 115 0.93 -8.00 -6.44
C ALA A 115 0.59 -9.24 -7.27
N VAL A 116 1.60 -9.84 -7.93
CA VAL A 116 1.39 -11.03 -8.79
C VAL A 116 1.18 -12.32 -7.99
N THR A 117 1.67 -12.38 -6.75
CA THR A 117 1.50 -13.53 -5.84
C THR A 117 0.22 -13.42 -4.99
N HIS A 118 -0.36 -12.22 -4.88
CA HIS A 118 -1.56 -11.92 -4.07
C HIS A 118 -2.66 -11.26 -4.93
N GLN A 119 -3.01 -11.88 -6.07
CA GLN A 119 -3.87 -11.26 -7.08
C GLN A 119 -5.28 -10.94 -6.58
N ALA A 120 -5.86 -11.78 -5.71
CA ALA A 120 -7.19 -11.56 -5.14
C ALA A 120 -7.19 -10.36 -4.18
N GLU A 121 -6.18 -10.28 -3.32
CA GLU A 121 -5.95 -9.16 -2.42
C GLU A 121 -5.69 -7.86 -3.19
N PHE A 122 -4.79 -7.90 -4.19
CA PHE A 122 -4.51 -6.78 -5.06
C PHE A 122 -5.80 -6.28 -5.73
N SER A 123 -6.62 -7.18 -6.25
CA SER A 123 -7.90 -6.81 -6.89
C SER A 123 -8.84 -6.03 -5.97
N VAL A 124 -8.85 -6.31 -4.66
CA VAL A 124 -9.67 -5.58 -3.69
C VAL A 124 -9.06 -4.24 -3.32
N MET A 125 -7.75 -4.16 -3.17
CA MET A 125 -7.04 -2.95 -2.78
C MET A 125 -6.99 -1.90 -3.89
N PHE A 126 -6.80 -2.38 -5.12
CA PHE A 126 -6.33 -1.61 -6.27
C PHE A 126 -7.25 -1.73 -7.50
N GLY A 127 -8.17 -2.69 -7.50
CA GLY A 127 -9.17 -2.85 -8.54
C GLY A 127 -10.46 -2.04 -8.31
N PRO A 128 -11.47 -2.22 -9.18
CA PRO A 128 -12.75 -1.55 -9.05
C PRO A 128 -13.46 -1.90 -7.73
N ARG A 129 -13.88 -0.88 -6.97
CA ARG A 129 -14.62 -1.04 -5.70
C ARG A 129 -16.08 -1.41 -5.96
N THR A 130 -16.33 -2.66 -6.37
CA THR A 130 -17.66 -3.13 -6.76
C THR A 130 -18.57 -3.55 -5.58
N ARG A 131 -18.00 -3.75 -4.38
CA ARG A 131 -18.71 -4.32 -3.23
C ARG A 131 -18.80 -3.40 -2.00
N LEU A 132 -18.02 -2.32 -1.95
CA LEU A 132 -18.10 -1.36 -0.83
C LEU A 132 -19.18 -0.33 -1.11
N ASP A 133 -20.05 -0.07 -0.14
CA ASP A 133 -20.91 1.12 -0.14
C ASP A 133 -20.05 2.38 -0.40
N PRO A 134 -20.43 3.27 -1.34
CA PRO A 134 -19.74 4.55 -1.53
C PRO A 134 -19.57 5.37 -0.26
N GLU A 135 -20.45 5.22 0.73
CA GLU A 135 -20.42 5.93 2.01
C GLU A 135 -19.68 5.15 3.12
N ALA A 136 -19.09 3.99 2.80
CA ALA A 136 -18.32 3.22 3.78
C ALA A 136 -17.09 4.02 4.26
N ASP A 137 -16.87 4.03 5.58
CA ASP A 137 -15.67 4.63 6.15
C ASP A 137 -14.42 3.79 5.79
N ILE A 138 -13.67 4.27 4.81
CA ILE A 138 -12.41 3.66 4.35
C ILE A 138 -11.17 4.30 4.97
N SER A 139 -11.32 5.20 5.95
CA SER A 139 -10.21 6.00 6.49
C SER A 139 -9.05 5.15 6.98
N ARG A 140 -9.36 4.02 7.64
CA ARG A 140 -8.35 3.06 8.12
C ARG A 140 -7.56 2.43 6.98
N ALA A 141 -8.22 2.02 5.90
CA ALA A 141 -7.55 1.45 4.74
C ALA A 141 -6.71 2.50 4.01
N LEU A 142 -7.18 3.75 3.95
CA LEU A 142 -6.41 4.87 3.40
C LEU A 142 -5.17 5.18 4.23
N GLU A 143 -5.28 5.18 5.56
CA GLU A 143 -4.13 5.38 6.46
C GLU A 143 -3.07 4.28 6.29
N ALA A 144 -3.48 3.01 6.24
CA ALA A 144 -2.58 1.90 5.93
C ALA A 144 -1.94 2.05 4.54
N GLY A 145 -2.72 2.46 3.53
CA GLY A 145 -2.22 2.75 2.18
C GLY A 145 -1.19 3.88 2.12
N ARG A 146 -1.29 4.89 3.00
CA ARG A 146 -0.27 5.96 3.11
C ARG A 146 1.07 5.42 3.59
N ARG A 147 1.08 4.49 4.55
CA ARG A 147 2.30 3.83 5.02
C ARG A 147 2.98 3.01 3.92
N PHE A 148 2.20 2.38 3.05
CA PHE A 148 2.74 1.75 1.84
C PHE A 148 3.41 2.78 0.91
N GLY A 149 2.72 3.89 0.61
CA GLY A 149 3.24 4.93 -0.26
C GLY A 149 4.47 5.66 0.28
N SER A 150 4.60 5.80 1.62
CA SER A 150 5.64 6.60 2.25
C SER A 150 7.06 6.16 1.89
N THR A 151 7.31 4.87 1.72
CA THR A 151 8.62 4.36 1.29
C THR A 151 9.03 4.95 -0.07
N PHE A 152 8.11 4.94 -1.04
CA PHE A 152 8.37 5.51 -2.37
C PHE A 152 8.49 7.03 -2.33
N PHE A 153 7.69 7.71 -1.49
CA PHE A 153 7.78 9.16 -1.34
C PHE A 153 9.12 9.59 -0.76
N THR A 154 9.62 8.91 0.27
CA THR A 154 10.94 9.18 0.87
C THR A 154 12.07 8.96 -0.15
N LEU A 155 12.02 7.87 -0.92
CA LEU A 155 13.04 7.61 -1.94
C LEU A 155 13.00 8.63 -3.09
N PHE A 156 11.79 9.02 -3.53
CA PHE A 156 11.63 10.03 -4.58
C PHE A 156 12.07 11.42 -4.13
N ASP A 157 11.73 11.83 -2.89
CA ASP A 157 12.17 13.09 -2.29
C ASP A 157 13.71 13.19 -2.24
N ARG A 158 14.39 12.06 -2.00
CA ARG A 158 15.84 11.98 -2.10
C ARG A 158 16.37 12.21 -3.51
N LEU A 159 15.72 11.66 -4.54
CA LEU A 159 16.15 11.93 -5.92
C LEU A 159 15.96 13.40 -6.31
N VAL A 160 14.87 14.03 -5.83
CA VAL A 160 14.59 15.46 -6.05
C VAL A 160 15.63 16.33 -5.35
N SER A 161 15.93 16.08 -4.07
CA SER A 161 16.93 16.83 -3.31
C SER A 161 18.36 16.66 -3.84
N GLU A 162 18.66 15.53 -4.47
CA GLU A 162 19.94 15.28 -5.15
C GLU A 162 19.98 15.84 -6.59
N GLU A 163 18.92 16.54 -7.04
CA GLU A 163 18.79 17.15 -8.37
C GLU A 163 19.09 16.17 -9.53
N ARG A 164 18.65 14.90 -9.38
CA ARG A 164 19.03 13.80 -10.28
C ARG A 164 18.41 13.88 -11.68
N PHE A 165 17.34 14.63 -11.83
CA PHE A 165 16.58 14.77 -13.07
C PHE A 165 15.93 16.16 -13.15
N PRO A 166 15.70 16.69 -14.37
CA PRO A 166 15.03 17.98 -14.52
C PRO A 166 13.56 17.87 -14.13
N LEU A 167 13.08 18.86 -13.38
CA LEU A 167 11.67 19.00 -13.07
C LEU A 167 11.00 19.94 -14.07
N PRO A 168 9.77 19.63 -14.52
CA PRO A 168 8.96 20.58 -15.27
C PRO A 168 8.74 21.86 -14.47
N ALA A 169 8.77 23.00 -15.14
CA ALA A 169 8.44 24.26 -14.51
C ALA A 169 6.94 24.29 -14.18
N ASP A 170 6.56 24.98 -13.09
CA ASP A 170 5.16 25.06 -12.66
C ASP A 170 4.25 25.68 -13.74
N GLU A 171 4.79 26.51 -14.62
CA GLU A 171 4.08 27.12 -15.76
C GLU A 171 3.80 26.13 -16.90
N GLU A 172 4.56 25.04 -16.99
CA GLU A 172 4.38 23.98 -17.99
C GLU A 172 3.29 23.00 -17.58
N ILE A 173 2.88 23.02 -16.30
CA ILE A 173 1.83 22.16 -15.76
C ILE A 173 0.46 22.72 -16.15
N PRO A 174 -0.46 21.90 -16.68
CA PRO A 174 -1.82 22.34 -16.96
C PRO A 174 -2.49 22.95 -15.72
N ASN A 175 -2.98 24.19 -15.83
CA ASN A 175 -3.58 24.93 -14.70
C ASN A 175 -4.69 24.15 -13.97
N ALA A 176 -5.44 23.31 -14.69
CA ALA A 176 -6.49 22.49 -14.12
C ALA A 176 -5.97 21.39 -13.17
N LEU A 177 -4.70 20.98 -13.30
CA LEU A 177 -4.10 19.91 -12.52
C LEU A 177 -3.38 20.41 -11.27
N ARG A 178 -2.94 21.68 -11.27
CA ARG A 178 -2.15 22.29 -10.19
C ARG A 178 -2.82 22.19 -8.80
N PRO A 179 -4.14 22.46 -8.63
CA PRO A 179 -4.79 22.31 -7.32
C PRO A 179 -4.79 20.86 -6.80
N GLU A 180 -4.98 19.89 -7.69
CA GLU A 180 -5.00 18.46 -7.35
C GLU A 180 -3.61 17.97 -6.93
N LEU A 181 -2.55 18.41 -7.62
CA LEU A 181 -1.17 18.08 -7.23
C LEU A 181 -0.81 18.67 -5.87
N ARG A 182 -1.25 19.90 -5.57
CA ARG A 182 -1.01 20.53 -4.26
C ARG A 182 -1.75 19.78 -3.14
N SER A 183 -3.03 19.48 -3.36
CA SER A 183 -3.83 18.67 -2.43
C SER A 183 -3.20 17.30 -2.18
N PHE A 184 -2.73 16.64 -3.24
CA PHE A 184 -2.03 15.37 -3.12
C PHE A 184 -0.75 15.50 -2.29
N ALA A 185 0.08 16.51 -2.54
CA ALA A 185 1.31 16.77 -1.79
C ALA A 185 1.06 17.00 -0.30
N GLU A 186 0.04 17.78 0.05
CA GLU A 186 -0.38 18.00 1.43
C GLU A 186 -0.86 16.70 2.11
N SER A 187 -1.46 15.79 1.35
CA SER A 187 -2.04 14.55 1.88
C SER A 187 -1.03 13.43 2.17
N VAL A 188 0.10 13.39 1.43
CA VAL A 188 1.07 12.30 1.49
C VAL A 188 2.26 12.56 2.42
N GLY A 189 2.45 13.82 2.85
CA GLY A 189 3.48 14.17 3.83
C GLY A 189 4.90 13.98 3.31
N PHE A 190 5.21 14.58 2.15
CA PHE A 190 6.59 14.67 1.66
C PHE A 190 7.53 15.25 2.72
N THR A 191 8.77 14.79 2.74
CA THR A 191 9.76 15.23 3.75
C THR A 191 10.28 16.63 3.43
N SER A 192 10.38 17.00 2.16
CA SER A 192 10.62 18.38 1.74
C SER A 192 9.36 19.25 1.94
N PRO A 193 9.45 20.34 2.73
CA PRO A 193 8.32 21.23 3.00
C PRO A 193 7.84 22.02 1.76
N ASP A 194 8.65 22.09 0.69
CA ASP A 194 8.36 22.87 -0.52
C ASP A 194 8.54 22.00 -1.79
N ILE A 195 7.98 20.78 -1.80
CA ILE A 195 7.99 19.97 -3.03
C ILE A 195 7.25 20.71 -4.17
N SER A 196 7.90 20.84 -5.32
CA SER A 196 7.29 21.54 -6.46
C SER A 196 6.16 20.73 -7.08
N GLU A 197 5.21 21.41 -7.72
CA GLU A 197 4.13 20.73 -8.44
C GLU A 197 4.69 19.86 -9.57
N GLY A 198 5.81 20.27 -10.17
CA GLY A 198 6.54 19.50 -11.17
C GLY A 198 7.04 18.15 -10.62
N ALA A 199 7.58 18.13 -9.41
CA ALA A 199 8.00 16.88 -8.75
C ALA A 199 6.82 15.94 -8.48
N VAL A 200 5.71 16.48 -8.00
CA VAL A 200 4.49 15.71 -7.75
C VAL A 200 3.91 15.15 -9.06
N MET A 201 3.96 15.93 -10.14
CA MET A 201 3.54 15.48 -11.47
C MET A 201 4.40 14.34 -11.98
N VAL A 202 5.73 14.43 -11.86
CA VAL A 202 6.67 13.37 -12.26
C VAL A 202 6.42 12.10 -11.45
N LEU A 203 6.32 12.19 -10.11
CA LEU A 203 5.99 11.06 -9.26
C LEU A 203 4.69 10.39 -9.68
N THR A 204 3.64 11.18 -9.92
CA THR A 204 2.33 10.68 -10.34
C THR A 204 2.42 9.97 -11.68
N ALA A 205 3.16 10.51 -12.65
CA ALA A 205 3.37 9.89 -13.95
C ALA A 205 4.15 8.56 -13.85
N CYS A 206 5.20 8.52 -13.03
CA CYS A 206 5.96 7.30 -12.72
C CYS A 206 5.06 6.23 -12.12
N TRP A 207 4.25 6.61 -11.12
CA TRP A 207 3.30 5.71 -10.48
C TRP A 207 2.28 5.15 -11.47
N VAL A 208 1.62 6.02 -12.26
CA VAL A 208 0.63 5.59 -13.26
C VAL A 208 1.22 4.61 -14.28
N ARG A 209 2.46 4.85 -14.74
CA ARG A 209 3.12 3.97 -15.71
C ARG A 209 3.37 2.57 -15.13
N LEU A 210 4.05 2.50 -13.98
CA LEU A 210 4.39 1.21 -13.36
C LEU A 210 3.16 0.47 -12.84
N TYR A 211 2.29 1.18 -12.14
CA TYR A 211 1.04 0.62 -11.62
C TYR A 211 0.15 0.11 -12.76
N GLY A 212 0.14 0.82 -13.91
CA GLY A 212 -0.52 0.36 -15.13
C GLY A 212 0.00 -1.00 -15.59
N VAL A 213 1.33 -1.19 -15.64
CA VAL A 213 1.94 -2.48 -16.00
C VAL A 213 1.54 -3.59 -15.02
N VAL A 214 1.63 -3.32 -13.72
CA VAL A 214 1.26 -4.29 -12.68
C VAL A 214 -0.23 -4.64 -12.76
N CYS A 215 -1.11 -3.67 -12.99
CA CYS A 215 -2.54 -3.93 -13.21
C CYS A 215 -2.79 -4.80 -14.45
N MET A 216 -2.11 -4.51 -15.57
CA MET A 216 -2.26 -5.30 -16.79
C MET A 216 -1.82 -6.75 -16.61
N GLU A 217 -0.80 -6.97 -15.77
CA GLU A 217 -0.32 -8.29 -15.39
C GLU A 217 -1.29 -9.00 -14.44
N VAL A 218 -1.63 -8.38 -13.31
CA VAL A 218 -2.50 -8.99 -12.28
C VAL A 218 -3.90 -9.28 -12.83
N PHE A 219 -4.48 -8.37 -13.60
CA PHE A 219 -5.79 -8.56 -14.22
C PHE A 219 -5.74 -9.34 -15.53
N GLN A 220 -4.56 -9.85 -15.91
CA GLN A 220 -4.35 -10.73 -17.07
C GLN A 220 -4.83 -10.12 -18.40
N HIS A 221 -4.89 -8.79 -18.50
CA HIS A 221 -5.36 -8.07 -19.69
C HIS A 221 -4.47 -8.30 -20.91
N LEU A 222 -3.19 -8.66 -20.72
CA LEU A 222 -2.22 -8.90 -21.80
C LEU A 222 -1.82 -10.38 -21.98
N SER A 223 -2.48 -11.31 -21.29
CA SER A 223 -2.19 -12.75 -21.33
C SER A 223 -2.24 -13.36 -22.74
N PHE A 224 -2.91 -12.70 -23.69
CA PHE A 224 -2.98 -13.10 -25.09
C PHE A 224 -1.72 -12.75 -25.92
N VAL A 225 -0.90 -11.79 -25.48
CA VAL A 225 0.33 -11.36 -26.17
C VAL A 225 1.58 -11.75 -25.38
N VAL A 226 1.56 -11.49 -24.07
CA VAL A 226 2.73 -11.60 -23.20
C VAL A 226 2.38 -12.57 -22.07
N ARG A 227 3.04 -13.73 -22.05
CA ARG A 227 2.82 -14.77 -21.03
C ARG A 227 3.60 -14.51 -19.74
N ASP A 228 4.79 -13.94 -19.87
CA ASP A 228 5.62 -13.49 -18.76
C ASP A 228 5.81 -11.98 -18.91
N MET A 229 5.19 -11.23 -18.00
CA MET A 229 5.21 -9.76 -17.98
C MET A 229 6.47 -9.22 -17.28
N GLU A 230 7.30 -10.07 -16.66
CA GLU A 230 8.51 -9.63 -15.96
C GLU A 230 9.50 -8.88 -16.87
N PRO A 231 9.85 -9.38 -18.08
CA PRO A 231 10.75 -8.65 -18.97
C PRO A 231 10.16 -7.31 -19.42
N PHE A 232 8.84 -7.22 -19.57
CA PHE A 232 8.17 -5.97 -19.93
C PHE A 232 8.21 -4.97 -18.77
N PHE A 233 7.91 -5.42 -17.55
CA PHE A 233 8.03 -4.61 -16.35
C PHE A 233 9.47 -4.10 -16.15
N GLU A 234 10.47 -4.97 -16.32
CA GLU A 234 11.88 -4.59 -16.18
C GLU A 234 12.32 -3.59 -17.26
N SER A 235 11.81 -3.71 -18.49
CA SER A 235 12.04 -2.73 -19.55
C SER A 235 11.44 -1.35 -19.19
N GLU A 236 10.21 -1.31 -18.70
CA GLU A 236 9.57 -0.06 -18.27
C GLU A 236 10.26 0.55 -17.04
N LEU A 237 10.68 -0.29 -16.09
CA LEU A 237 11.46 0.12 -14.92
C LEU A 237 12.81 0.71 -15.34
N GLN A 238 13.51 0.08 -16.29
CA GLN A 238 14.78 0.58 -16.81
C GLN A 238 14.63 1.93 -17.51
N ASN A 239 13.58 2.10 -18.33
CA ASN A 239 13.29 3.37 -18.99
C ASN A 239 13.01 4.48 -17.98
N MET A 240 12.18 4.21 -16.99
CA MET A 240 11.86 5.17 -15.94
C MET A 240 13.08 5.47 -15.05
N ALA A 241 13.90 4.47 -14.71
CA ALA A 241 15.13 4.68 -13.95
C ALA A 241 16.08 5.63 -14.68
N LYS A 242 16.23 5.47 -16.00
CA LYS A 242 17.03 6.37 -16.83
C LYS A 242 16.50 7.80 -16.77
N ASP A 243 15.20 8.01 -16.88
CA ASP A 243 14.58 9.34 -16.85
C ASP A 243 14.75 10.03 -15.47
N LEU A 244 14.85 9.25 -14.40
CA LEU A 244 15.01 9.73 -13.02
C LEU A 244 16.49 9.80 -12.55
N GLY A 245 17.46 9.53 -13.43
CA GLY A 245 18.87 9.50 -13.05
C GLY A 245 19.26 8.35 -12.12
N VAL A 246 18.43 7.31 -12.03
CA VAL A 246 18.65 6.09 -11.22
C VAL A 246 19.46 5.08 -12.02
N ARG A 247 20.54 4.54 -11.44
CA ARG A 247 21.33 3.47 -12.08
C ARG A 247 20.57 2.15 -12.05
N TYR A 248 20.07 1.73 -13.21
CA TYR A 248 19.41 0.43 -13.34
C TYR A 248 20.41 -0.74 -13.16
N SER A 249 20.00 -1.72 -12.35
CA SER A 249 20.65 -3.03 -12.26
C SER A 249 19.61 -4.12 -12.48
N PRO A 250 19.85 -5.12 -13.36
CA PRO A 250 18.89 -6.20 -13.63
C PRO A 250 18.62 -7.03 -12.36
N PRO A 251 17.47 -7.74 -12.29
CA PRO A 251 17.20 -8.63 -11.16
C PRO A 251 18.29 -9.71 -11.10
N GLN A 252 18.76 -10.02 -9.90
CA GLN A 252 19.65 -11.16 -9.72
C GLN A 252 18.86 -12.41 -10.08
N LYS A 253 19.28 -13.13 -11.13
CA LYS A 253 18.68 -14.43 -11.44
C LYS A 253 18.80 -15.29 -10.19
N ALA A 254 17.66 -15.75 -9.66
CA ALA A 254 17.67 -16.83 -8.67
C ALA A 254 18.49 -17.95 -9.31
N GLY A 255 19.62 -18.29 -8.69
CA GLY A 255 20.55 -19.27 -9.23
C GLY A 255 19.78 -20.54 -9.57
N GLY A 256 19.75 -20.89 -10.85
CA GLY A 256 19.18 -22.15 -11.30
C GLY A 256 19.89 -23.27 -10.57
N THR A 257 19.12 -24.05 -9.82
CA THR A 257 19.52 -25.38 -9.38
C THR A 257 19.10 -26.38 -10.44
#